data_AF-A0A4P8C330-F1
#
_entry.id   AF-A0A4P8C330-F1
#
_cell.length_a   1.000
_cell.length_b   1.000
_cell.length_c   1.000
_cell.angle_alpha   90.00
_cell.angle_beta   90.00
_cell.angle_gamma   90.00
#
_symmetry.space_group_name_H-M   'P 1'
#
loop_
_entity.id
_entity.type
_entity.pdbx_description
1 polymer ?
#
loop_
_entity_poly.entity_id
_entity_poly.type
_entity_poly.pdbx_seq_one_letter_code
_entity_poly.pdbx_strand_id
1 'polypeptide(L)'
;MRPSDLLLDFGHPVAYYPGLVKYMGSPHAVIFFGQIFYWQDKAHAAEGVHKTREEIQHETGLTFEQQAVARKHLVSRGILVETNKRLEHKMFYRIDCERLNEIINENNHFSRNGETRFRETVKPDFAEEGKPSPRTRETPRRGEGKTNFDLTENTTEITSENTTESKNTIGASADASAPARSARQEYSPEFEQAWQEYPKRAGGNSKSAAFKAWKARIREGVTPETMLNGVKRYAAWVRVSGNTGTQFVKQASTFFGPDRHFDESWQQSAAPGGGRGKSLPISGFSEQDYGSTNFNW
;
A
#
# COMPACT_ATOMS: atom_id res chain seq x y z
N MET A 1 2.87 -8.34 -37.93
CA MET A 1 2.84 -9.24 -36.75
C MET A 1 1.63 -8.86 -35.93
N ARG A 2 0.80 -9.81 -35.48
CA ARG A 2 -0.38 -9.45 -34.69
C ARG A 2 0.05 -9.29 -33.23
N PRO A 3 -0.55 -8.37 -32.45
CA PRO A 3 -0.24 -8.23 -31.03
C PRO A 3 -0.41 -9.54 -30.23
N SER A 4 -1.29 -10.44 -30.67
CA SER A 4 -1.46 -11.78 -30.09
C SER A 4 -0.23 -12.68 -30.21
N ASP A 5 0.61 -12.44 -31.22
CA ASP A 5 1.82 -13.24 -31.47
C ASP A 5 2.98 -12.80 -30.54
N LEU A 6 2.83 -11.65 -29.86
CA LEU A 6 3.77 -11.11 -28.87
C LEU A 6 3.44 -11.56 -27.44
N LEU A 7 2.44 -12.43 -27.24
CA LEU A 7 1.99 -12.84 -25.90
C LEU A 7 3.13 -13.46 -25.07
N LEU A 8 4.05 -14.15 -25.74
CA LEU A 8 5.23 -14.76 -25.13
C LEU A 8 6.29 -13.73 -24.70
N ASP A 9 6.27 -12.52 -25.26
CA ASP A 9 7.19 -11.44 -24.92
C ASP A 9 6.79 -10.72 -23.62
N PHE A 10 5.53 -10.88 -23.18
CA PHE A 10 5.03 -10.32 -21.92
C PHE A 10 5.40 -11.15 -20.68
N GLY A 11 6.10 -12.28 -20.87
CA GLY A 11 6.61 -13.11 -19.78
C GLY A 11 5.96 -14.49 -19.70
N HIS A 12 6.34 -15.24 -18.67
CA HIS A 12 5.85 -16.60 -18.46
C HIS A 12 4.49 -16.59 -17.75
N PRO A 13 3.55 -17.48 -18.13
CA PRO A 13 2.26 -17.56 -17.47
C PRO A 13 2.41 -17.98 -16.00
N VAL A 14 1.69 -17.29 -15.12
CA VAL A 14 1.65 -17.59 -13.68
C VAL A 14 0.43 -18.42 -13.34
N ALA A 15 0.62 -19.50 -12.59
CA ALA A 15 -0.46 -20.34 -12.13
C ALA A 15 -1.31 -19.60 -11.08
N TYR A 16 -2.63 -19.55 -11.31
CA TYR A 16 -3.59 -18.99 -10.37
C TYR A 16 -4.58 -20.07 -9.92
N TYR A 17 -4.79 -20.17 -8.61
CA TYR A 17 -5.64 -21.18 -7.98
C TYR A 17 -6.82 -20.52 -7.24
N PRO A 18 -7.95 -20.23 -7.91
CA PRO A 18 -9.09 -19.53 -7.31
C PRO A 18 -9.62 -20.19 -6.04
N GLY A 19 -9.59 -21.52 -5.97
CA GLY A 19 -10.05 -22.29 -4.81
C GLY A 19 -9.27 -22.03 -3.53
N LEU A 20 -8.05 -21.48 -3.61
CA LEU A 20 -7.24 -21.12 -2.45
C LEU A 20 -7.59 -19.74 -1.88
N VAL A 21 -8.35 -18.92 -2.60
CA VAL A 21 -8.71 -17.56 -2.15
C VAL A 21 -9.49 -17.60 -0.84
N LYS A 22 -10.39 -18.58 -0.65
CA LYS A 22 -11.12 -18.75 0.63
C LYS A 22 -10.20 -19.00 1.83
N TYR A 23 -9.07 -19.67 1.61
CA TYR A 23 -8.13 -20.02 2.67
C TYR A 23 -7.13 -18.89 2.92
N MET A 24 -6.61 -18.27 1.86
CA MET A 24 -5.57 -17.25 1.93
C MET A 24 -6.15 -15.82 2.11
N GLY A 25 -7.42 -15.63 1.77
CA GLY A 25 -8.16 -14.38 1.97
C GLY A 25 -7.91 -13.28 0.93
N SER A 26 -7.08 -13.52 -0.09
CA SER A 26 -6.84 -12.55 -1.16
C SER A 26 -6.35 -13.23 -2.45
N PRO A 27 -6.81 -12.80 -3.64
CA PRO A 27 -6.26 -13.25 -4.91
C PRO A 27 -4.74 -12.99 -5.04
N HIS A 28 -4.28 -11.83 -4.57
CA HIS A 28 -2.86 -11.48 -4.57
C HIS A 28 -2.03 -12.43 -3.70
N ALA A 29 -2.60 -12.89 -2.57
CA ALA A 29 -1.95 -13.88 -1.71
C ALA A 29 -1.80 -15.24 -2.41
N VAL A 30 -2.78 -15.65 -3.22
CA VAL A 30 -2.73 -16.88 -4.00
C VAL A 30 -1.66 -16.82 -5.10
N ILE A 31 -1.59 -15.69 -5.83
CA ILE A 31 -0.58 -15.50 -6.88
C ILE A 31 0.82 -15.52 -6.27
N PHE A 32 1.03 -14.76 -5.19
CA PHE A 32 2.31 -14.73 -4.47
C PHE A 32 2.68 -16.13 -3.95
N PHE A 33 1.73 -16.83 -3.34
CA PHE A 33 1.91 -18.21 -2.88
C PHE A 33 2.34 -19.15 -4.00
N GLY A 34 1.62 -19.14 -5.14
CA GLY A 34 1.91 -20.03 -6.27
C GLY A 34 3.33 -19.84 -6.78
N GLN A 35 3.78 -18.58 -6.84
CA GLN A 35 5.14 -18.27 -7.26
C GLN A 35 6.19 -18.81 -6.28
N ILE A 36 6.04 -18.55 -4.98
CA ILE A 36 6.99 -19.06 -3.98
C ILE A 36 6.96 -20.59 -3.92
N PHE A 37 5.78 -21.20 -4.01
CA PHE A 37 5.60 -22.65 -3.97
C PHE A 37 6.29 -23.34 -5.15
N TYR A 38 6.16 -22.80 -6.37
CA TYR A 38 6.86 -23.30 -7.54
C TYR A 38 8.39 -23.27 -7.39
N TRP A 39 8.92 -22.17 -6.85
CA TRP A 39 10.36 -22.05 -6.63
C TRP A 39 10.85 -22.88 -5.43
N GLN A 40 10.01 -23.15 -4.44
CA GLN A 40 10.38 -23.96 -3.28
C GLN A 40 10.63 -25.41 -3.66
N ASP A 41 9.86 -25.95 -4.60
CA ASP A 41 10.10 -27.29 -5.14
C ASP A 41 11.44 -27.38 -5.90
N LYS A 42 11.88 -26.28 -6.50
CA LYS A 42 13.13 -26.18 -7.27
C LYS A 42 14.36 -25.80 -6.44
N ALA A 43 14.15 -25.05 -5.36
CA ALA A 43 15.19 -24.62 -4.45
C ALA A 43 15.34 -25.68 -3.36
N HIS A 44 16.23 -26.66 -3.55
CA HIS A 44 16.60 -27.66 -2.54
C HIS A 44 17.24 -27.08 -1.25
N ALA A 45 17.01 -25.79 -0.93
CA ALA A 45 17.56 -25.07 0.19
C ALA A 45 16.62 -25.11 1.39
N ALA A 46 17.12 -25.59 2.53
CA ALA A 46 16.38 -25.62 3.81
C ALA A 46 15.93 -24.22 4.30
N GLU A 47 16.60 -23.18 3.81
CA GLU A 47 16.36 -21.78 4.17
C GLU A 47 15.18 -21.15 3.42
N GLY A 48 14.65 -21.83 2.39
CA GLY A 48 13.57 -21.34 1.54
C GLY A 48 14.05 -20.63 0.28
N VAL A 49 13.11 -20.03 -0.44
CA VAL A 49 13.34 -19.36 -1.72
C VAL A 49 13.82 -17.93 -1.49
N HIS A 50 14.99 -17.60 -2.02
CA HIS A 50 15.43 -16.21 -2.12
C HIS A 50 14.87 -15.56 -3.38
N LYS A 51 14.13 -14.46 -3.20
CA LYS A 51 13.66 -13.60 -4.30
C LYS A 51 13.61 -12.15 -3.86
N THR A 52 14.00 -11.23 -4.75
CA THR A 52 13.82 -9.80 -4.52
C THR A 52 12.39 -9.36 -4.84
N ARG A 53 12.02 -8.14 -4.42
CA ARG A 53 10.68 -7.60 -4.68
C ARG A 53 10.49 -7.30 -6.16
N GLU A 54 11.56 -6.86 -6.81
CA GLU A 54 11.66 -6.54 -8.23
C GLU A 54 11.49 -7.80 -9.08
N GLU A 55 12.17 -8.90 -8.70
CA GLU A 55 12.01 -10.20 -9.37
C GLU A 55 10.56 -10.70 -9.25
N ILE A 56 9.98 -10.63 -8.05
CA ILE A 56 8.58 -11.05 -7.84
C ILE A 56 7.63 -10.17 -8.65
N GLN A 57 7.88 -8.86 -8.76
CA GLN A 57 7.06 -7.96 -9.57
C GLN A 57 7.17 -8.30 -11.05
N HIS A 58 8.38 -8.55 -11.54
CA HIS A 58 8.61 -8.94 -12.94
C HIS A 58 7.94 -10.27 -13.29
N GLU A 59 7.92 -11.22 -12.36
CA GLU A 59 7.33 -12.54 -12.58
C GLU A 59 5.80 -12.55 -12.44
N THR A 60 5.24 -11.81 -11.48
CA THR A 60 3.81 -11.89 -11.14
C THR A 60 2.98 -10.68 -11.55
N GLY A 61 3.62 -9.57 -11.91
CA GLY A 61 2.96 -8.28 -12.12
C GLY A 61 2.50 -7.59 -10.83
N LEU A 62 2.71 -8.19 -9.65
CA LEU A 62 2.28 -7.63 -8.37
C LEU A 62 3.15 -6.43 -7.98
N THR A 63 2.53 -5.28 -7.73
CA THR A 63 3.21 -4.10 -7.19
C THR A 63 3.76 -4.37 -5.79
N PHE A 64 4.73 -3.57 -5.34
CA PHE A 64 5.32 -3.74 -4.00
C PHE A 64 4.28 -3.64 -2.87
N GLU A 65 3.25 -2.82 -3.04
CA GLU A 65 2.15 -2.71 -2.08
C GLU A 65 1.28 -3.98 -2.09
N GLN A 66 0.93 -4.48 -3.26
CA GLN A 66 0.17 -5.73 -3.41
C GLN A 66 0.94 -6.92 -2.83
N GLN A 67 2.26 -6.99 -3.06
CA GLN A 67 3.14 -7.99 -2.45
C GLN A 67 3.14 -7.89 -0.92
N ALA A 68 3.20 -6.68 -0.36
CA ALA A 68 3.17 -6.49 1.09
C ALA A 68 1.83 -6.93 1.70
N VAL A 69 0.71 -6.66 1.02
CA VAL A 69 -0.62 -7.13 1.43
C VAL A 69 -0.69 -8.66 1.35
N ALA A 70 -0.29 -9.25 0.22
CA ALA A 70 -0.25 -10.70 0.02
C ALA A 70 0.55 -11.40 1.12
N ARG A 71 1.76 -10.92 1.38
CA ARG A 71 2.64 -11.40 2.46
C ARG A 71 1.97 -11.31 3.83
N LYS A 72 1.39 -10.16 4.18
CA LYS A 72 0.66 -9.98 5.44
C LYS A 72 -0.46 -11.02 5.61
N HIS A 73 -1.22 -11.30 4.55
CA HIS A 73 -2.29 -12.31 4.58
C HIS A 73 -1.77 -13.73 4.82
N LEU A 74 -0.66 -14.10 4.18
CA LEU A 74 -0.06 -15.43 4.33
C LEU A 74 0.64 -15.62 5.68
N VAL A 75 1.39 -14.61 6.14
CA VAL A 75 2.08 -14.61 7.45
C VAL A 75 1.08 -14.66 8.59
N SER A 76 0.00 -13.85 8.54
CA SER A 76 -1.04 -13.87 9.59
C SER A 76 -1.75 -15.22 9.75
N ARG A 77 -1.73 -16.07 8.72
CA ARG A 77 -2.26 -17.43 8.74
C ARG A 77 -1.22 -18.49 9.09
N GLY A 78 0.07 -18.11 9.13
CA GLY A 78 1.19 -19.02 9.34
C GLY A 78 1.59 -19.83 8.10
N ILE A 79 1.05 -19.52 6.91
CA ILE A 79 1.36 -20.26 5.67
C ILE A 79 2.74 -19.87 5.12
N LEU A 80 3.14 -18.60 5.33
CA LEU A 80 4.40 -18.07 4.85
C LEU A 80 5.32 -17.73 6.03
N VAL A 81 6.53 -18.28 6.00
CA VAL A 81 7.63 -17.95 6.90
C VAL A 81 8.61 -17.05 6.16
N GLU A 82 8.86 -15.88 6.72
CA GLU A 82 9.75 -14.86 6.16
C GLU A 82 11.03 -14.79 6.97
N THR A 83 12.17 -15.05 6.33
CA THR A 83 13.49 -14.97 6.97
C THR A 83 14.29 -13.83 6.33
N ASN A 84 14.62 -12.81 7.11
CA ASN A 84 15.46 -11.70 6.66
C ASN A 84 16.90 -11.93 7.11
N LYS A 85 17.82 -12.15 6.16
CA LYS A 85 19.26 -12.16 6.43
C LYS A 85 19.77 -10.72 6.30
N ARG A 86 19.74 -9.98 7.43
CA ARG A 86 20.11 -8.55 7.49
C ARG A 86 21.50 -8.25 6.94
N LEU A 87 22.47 -9.14 7.14
CA LEU A 87 23.85 -8.95 6.67
C LEU A 87 23.99 -9.09 5.15
N GLU A 88 23.12 -9.88 4.51
CA GLU A 88 23.18 -10.12 3.07
C GLU A 88 22.18 -9.27 2.29
N HIS A 89 21.32 -8.49 2.97
CA HIS A 89 20.17 -7.79 2.39
C HIS A 89 19.23 -8.70 1.58
N LYS A 90 19.13 -9.97 2.01
CA LYS A 90 18.36 -11.01 1.32
C LYS A 90 17.10 -11.38 2.09
N MET A 91 16.01 -11.55 1.35
CA MET A 91 14.73 -12.04 1.87
C MET A 91 14.49 -13.46 1.40
N PHE A 92 14.27 -14.36 2.35
CA PHE A 92 13.92 -15.74 2.08
C PHE A 92 12.46 -15.99 2.45
N TYR A 93 11.78 -16.74 1.60
CA TYR A 93 10.38 -17.10 1.71
C TYR A 93 10.25 -18.61 1.75
N ARG A 94 9.57 -19.13 2.76
CA ARG A 94 9.28 -20.56 2.88
C ARG A 94 7.80 -20.78 3.14
N ILE A 95 7.18 -21.62 2.34
CA ILE A 95 5.82 -22.10 2.57
C ILE A 95 5.86 -23.22 3.59
N ASP A 96 5.04 -23.09 4.61
CA ASP A 96 4.75 -24.13 5.58
C ASP A 96 3.61 -25.01 5.05
N CYS A 97 3.99 -26.18 4.53
CA CYS A 97 3.04 -27.14 3.98
C CYS A 97 2.17 -27.81 5.07
N GLU A 98 2.70 -27.99 6.28
CA GLU A 98 1.95 -28.58 7.39
C GLU A 98 0.82 -27.63 7.79
N ARG A 99 1.14 -26.35 7.97
CA ARG A 99 0.14 -25.33 8.30
C ARG A 99 -0.90 -25.15 7.19
N LEU A 100 -0.49 -25.25 5.92
CA LEU A 100 -1.42 -25.22 4.80
C LEU A 100 -2.41 -26.39 4.84
N ASN A 101 -1.92 -27.61 5.12
CA ASN A 101 -2.77 -28.80 5.23
C ASN A 101 -3.78 -28.67 6.38
N GLU A 102 -3.34 -28.18 7.54
CA GLU A 102 -4.23 -27.90 8.68
C GLU A 102 -5.38 -26.97 8.28
N ILE A 103 -5.07 -25.81 7.68
CA ILE A 103 -6.08 -24.82 7.30
C ILE A 103 -7.09 -25.37 6.28
N ILE A 104 -6.62 -26.17 5.32
CA ILE A 104 -7.49 -26.80 4.32
C ILE A 104 -8.39 -27.85 4.98
N ASN A 105 -7.84 -28.67 5.89
CA ASN A 105 -8.57 -29.73 6.58
C ASN A 105 -9.58 -29.18 7.60
N GLU A 106 -9.22 -28.16 8.37
CA GLU A 106 -10.10 -27.46 9.33
C GLU A 106 -11.33 -26.90 8.63
N ASN A 107 -11.13 -26.23 7.48
CA ASN A 107 -12.25 -25.68 6.71
C ASN A 107 -13.10 -26.76 6.03
N ASN A 108 -12.51 -27.90 5.63
CA ASN A 108 -13.29 -29.04 5.16
C ASN A 108 -14.16 -29.65 6.29
N HIS A 109 -13.69 -29.60 7.54
CA HIS A 109 -14.48 -30.03 8.70
C HIS A 109 -15.66 -29.08 8.99
N PHE A 110 -15.46 -27.77 8.81
CA PHE A 110 -16.52 -26.77 8.88
C PHE A 110 -17.57 -26.96 7.76
N SER A 111 -17.12 -27.40 6.58
CA SER A 111 -17.99 -27.64 5.43
C SER A 111 -18.76 -28.99 5.47
N ARG A 112 -18.33 -29.98 6.28
CA ARG A 112 -19.06 -31.25 6.48
C ARG A 112 -20.22 -31.16 7.47
N ASN A 113 -20.31 -30.10 8.28
CA ASN A 113 -21.42 -29.87 9.22
C ASN A 113 -22.51 -28.94 8.66
N GLY A 114 -22.38 -28.46 7.42
CA GLY A 114 -23.47 -27.87 6.65
C GLY A 114 -24.16 -28.95 5.83
N GLU A 115 -25.41 -29.26 6.17
CA GLU A 115 -26.35 -30.15 5.48
C GLU A 115 -25.86 -30.77 4.15
N THR A 116 -25.58 -32.08 4.18
CA THR A 116 -25.75 -32.94 3.02
C THR A 116 -27.22 -32.93 2.58
N ARG A 117 -27.62 -31.93 1.80
CA ARG A 117 -28.82 -31.95 0.95
C ARG A 117 -28.44 -32.19 -0.50
N PHE A 118 -27.73 -33.28 -0.74
CA PHE A 118 -27.86 -33.99 -2.00
C PHE A 118 -28.04 -35.47 -1.63
N ARG A 119 -29.28 -35.82 -1.30
CA ARG A 119 -29.69 -37.21 -1.25
C ARG A 119 -29.74 -37.66 -2.72
N GLU A 120 -28.64 -38.19 -3.20
CA GLU A 120 -28.65 -39.02 -4.40
C GLU A 120 -29.48 -40.27 -4.05
N THR A 121 -30.80 -40.19 -4.23
CA THR A 121 -31.65 -41.36 -4.28
C THR A 121 -31.35 -42.08 -5.58
N VAL A 122 -30.35 -42.96 -5.51
CA VAL A 122 -30.23 -44.09 -6.42
C VAL A 122 -31.45 -44.98 -6.17
N LYS A 123 -32.36 -45.02 -7.13
CA LYS A 123 -33.17 -46.22 -7.38
C LYS A 123 -32.46 -47.01 -8.48
N PRO A 124 -32.17 -48.30 -8.26
CA PRO A 124 -31.68 -49.16 -9.33
C PRO A 124 -32.89 -49.64 -10.13
N ASP A 125 -32.88 -49.43 -11.44
CA ASP A 125 -33.66 -50.28 -12.36
C ASP A 125 -32.80 -50.56 -13.59
N PHE A 126 -32.70 -51.86 -13.87
CA PHE A 126 -31.98 -52.47 -14.98
C PHE A 126 -32.67 -52.18 -16.33
N ALA A 127 -31.89 -51.88 -17.39
CA ALA A 127 -31.96 -52.54 -18.71
C ALA A 127 -31.04 -51.90 -19.79
N GLU A 128 -30.17 -52.76 -20.32
CA GLU A 128 -29.47 -52.88 -21.63
C GLU A 128 -29.24 -51.74 -22.66
N GLU A 129 -27.96 -51.71 -23.08
CA GLU A 129 -27.29 -51.49 -24.39
C GLU A 129 -27.84 -50.58 -25.52
N GLY A 130 -26.93 -49.72 -26.00
CA GLY A 130 -26.90 -49.20 -27.37
C GLY A 130 -26.19 -47.85 -27.55
N LYS A 131 -24.99 -47.82 -28.16
CA LYS A 131 -24.37 -46.63 -28.80
C LYS A 131 -24.68 -46.66 -30.33
N PRO A 132 -24.47 -45.60 -31.16
CA PRO A 132 -23.79 -44.31 -30.94
C PRO A 132 -24.50 -43.03 -31.51
N SER A 133 -23.90 -41.86 -31.22
CA SER A 133 -23.96 -40.47 -31.80
C SER A 133 -24.51 -40.28 -33.25
N PRO A 134 -24.97 -39.07 -33.72
CA PRO A 134 -24.24 -37.78 -33.59
C PRO A 134 -25.05 -36.45 -33.53
N ARG A 135 -24.33 -35.37 -33.15
CA ARG A 135 -24.44 -33.92 -33.52
C ARG A 135 -25.84 -33.25 -33.61
N THR A 136 -26.03 -32.12 -32.92
CA THR A 136 -26.08 -30.72 -33.46
C THR A 136 -26.50 -29.72 -32.35
N ARG A 137 -26.07 -28.47 -32.53
CA ARG A 137 -26.19 -27.25 -31.71
C ARG A 137 -27.59 -26.98 -31.11
N GLU A 138 -27.63 -26.34 -29.94
CA GLU A 138 -28.03 -24.92 -29.71
C GLU A 138 -28.26 -24.63 -28.21
N THR A 139 -27.85 -23.44 -27.77
CA THR A 139 -28.14 -22.84 -26.44
C THR A 139 -29.64 -22.51 -26.28
N PRO A 140 -30.19 -22.50 -25.05
CA PRO A 140 -30.55 -21.19 -24.49
C PRO A 140 -30.41 -21.05 -22.96
N ARG A 141 -29.86 -19.89 -22.56
CA ARG A 141 -30.47 -18.86 -21.69
C ARG A 141 -31.16 -19.27 -20.36
N ARG A 142 -30.52 -18.82 -19.26
CA ARG A 142 -31.06 -18.08 -18.09
C ARG A 142 -32.16 -18.73 -17.24
N GLY A 143 -31.80 -19.08 -16.00
CA GLY A 143 -32.71 -19.21 -14.86
C GLY A 143 -31.99 -18.79 -13.58
N GLU A 144 -32.52 -17.76 -12.92
CA GLU A 144 -31.97 -17.06 -11.77
C GLU A 144 -32.05 -17.92 -10.49
N GLY A 145 -30.97 -17.94 -9.70
CA GLY A 145 -30.94 -18.52 -8.36
C GLY A 145 -30.21 -17.57 -7.42
N LYS A 146 -30.98 -16.73 -6.73
CA LYS A 146 -30.50 -15.79 -5.71
C LYS A 146 -29.92 -16.59 -4.54
N THR A 147 -28.64 -16.37 -4.24
CA THR A 147 -28.10 -16.65 -2.91
C THR A 147 -27.52 -15.36 -2.37
N ASN A 148 -28.15 -14.87 -1.31
CA ASN A 148 -27.67 -13.75 -0.51
C ASN A 148 -26.51 -14.26 0.34
N PHE A 149 -25.31 -13.74 0.14
CA PHE A 149 -24.28 -13.74 1.18
C PHE A 149 -23.33 -12.57 0.95
N ASP A 150 -23.25 -11.69 1.95
CA ASP A 150 -22.45 -10.47 1.97
C ASP A 150 -20.97 -10.78 1.72
N LEU A 151 -20.46 -10.28 0.59
CA LEU A 151 -19.04 -10.15 0.34
C LEU A 151 -18.71 -8.66 0.45
N THR A 152 -18.22 -8.24 1.61
CA THR A 152 -17.56 -6.93 1.75
C THR A 152 -16.25 -6.97 0.98
N GLU A 153 -16.33 -6.63 -0.30
CA GLU A 153 -15.20 -6.40 -1.19
C GLU A 153 -14.50 -5.10 -0.81
N ASN A 154 -13.28 -5.22 -0.28
CA ASN A 154 -12.31 -4.14 -0.18
C ASN A 154 -11.31 -4.26 -1.34
N THR A 155 -11.80 -3.98 -2.56
CA THR A 155 -10.96 -3.63 -3.71
C THR A 155 -11.00 -2.12 -3.86
N THR A 156 -9.99 -1.43 -3.32
CA THR A 156 -9.62 -0.10 -3.80
C THR A 156 -8.33 -0.24 -4.57
N GLU A 157 -8.43 -0.31 -5.89
CA GLU A 157 -7.35 0.07 -6.81
C GLU A 157 -6.92 1.49 -6.46
N ILE A 158 -5.66 1.64 -6.03
CA ILE A 158 -4.99 2.94 -5.93
C ILE A 158 -4.19 3.10 -7.21
N THR A 159 -4.81 3.72 -8.21
CA THR A 159 -4.11 4.41 -9.29
C THR A 159 -4.38 5.89 -9.10
N SER A 160 -3.35 6.66 -8.78
CA SER A 160 -3.42 8.12 -8.73
C SER A 160 -2.18 8.67 -9.42
N GLU A 161 -2.30 8.79 -10.74
CA GLU A 161 -1.46 9.68 -11.53
C GLU A 161 -2.02 11.11 -11.35
N ASN A 162 -1.29 11.97 -10.63
CA ASN A 162 -1.64 13.38 -10.52
C ASN A 162 -0.87 14.17 -11.59
N THR A 163 -1.53 14.42 -12.73
CA THR A 163 -1.16 15.50 -13.65
C THR A 163 -1.82 16.78 -13.18
N THR A 164 -1.02 17.72 -12.68
CA THR A 164 -1.47 19.07 -12.32
C THR A 164 -1.44 19.96 -13.55
N GLU A 165 -2.60 20.41 -14.02
CA GLU A 165 -2.71 21.61 -14.85
C GLU A 165 -3.69 22.60 -14.22
N SER A 166 -3.21 23.83 -14.10
CA SER A 166 -3.85 24.99 -13.51
C SER A 166 -4.97 25.55 -14.39
N LYS A 167 -6.07 26.03 -13.77
CA LYS A 167 -6.67 27.30 -14.21
C LYS A 167 -7.44 28.00 -13.08
N ASN A 168 -7.06 29.25 -12.87
CA ASN A 168 -7.76 30.24 -12.05
C ASN A 168 -9.17 30.54 -12.62
N THR A 169 -10.05 31.04 -11.74
CA THR A 169 -10.69 32.39 -11.75
C THR A 169 -12.21 32.38 -11.48
N ILE A 170 -12.60 32.99 -10.35
CA ILE A 170 -13.81 33.80 -10.03
C ILE A 170 -15.22 33.28 -10.40
N GLY A 171 -16.06 33.12 -9.35
CA GLY A 171 -17.38 33.76 -9.30
C GLY A 171 -18.63 32.88 -9.44
N ALA A 172 -19.54 33.08 -8.46
CA ALA A 172 -20.99 32.90 -8.50
C ALA A 172 -21.61 31.56 -8.03
N SER A 173 -22.47 31.77 -7.02
CA SER A 173 -23.47 30.91 -6.41
C SER A 173 -24.44 30.26 -7.40
N ALA A 174 -24.72 28.96 -7.23
CA ALA A 174 -26.08 28.42 -7.24
C ALA A 174 -26.07 26.96 -6.73
N ASP A 175 -27.07 26.69 -5.89
CA ASP A 175 -27.45 25.43 -5.28
C ASP A 175 -27.84 24.37 -6.32
N ALA A 176 -27.26 23.17 -6.23
CA ALA A 176 -27.78 21.95 -6.85
C ALA A 176 -27.09 20.71 -6.26
N SER A 177 -27.85 19.98 -5.45
CA SER A 177 -27.52 18.72 -4.80
C SER A 177 -27.25 17.58 -5.79
N ALA A 178 -26.08 16.91 -5.67
CA ALA A 178 -25.82 15.50 -6.00
C ALA A 178 -24.33 15.12 -5.76
N PRO A 179 -23.96 13.84 -5.59
CA PRO A 179 -24.35 12.89 -4.55
C PRO A 179 -23.19 12.66 -3.55
N ALA A 180 -23.52 12.06 -2.41
CA ALA A 180 -22.63 11.80 -1.28
C ALA A 180 -21.37 11.00 -1.68
N ARG A 181 -20.21 11.68 -1.68
CA ARG A 181 -18.89 11.05 -1.76
C ARG A 181 -18.66 10.19 -0.51
N SER A 182 -18.50 8.90 -0.75
CA SER A 182 -17.88 7.86 0.10
C SER A 182 -17.66 8.24 1.56
N ALA A 183 -18.43 7.60 2.45
CA ALA A 183 -18.30 7.55 3.91
C ALA A 183 -16.99 8.18 4.41
N ARG A 184 -17.07 9.50 4.68
CA ARG A 184 -15.96 10.30 5.16
C ARG A 184 -15.36 9.58 6.36
N GLN A 185 -14.06 9.33 6.35
CA GLN A 185 -13.35 9.14 7.61
C GLN A 185 -13.70 10.35 8.47
N GLU A 186 -14.56 10.15 9.46
CA GLU A 186 -15.05 11.23 10.30
C GLU A 186 -13.87 11.69 11.15
N TYR A 187 -13.25 12.76 10.67
CA TYR A 187 -12.18 13.42 11.38
C TYR A 187 -12.77 14.10 12.60
N SER A 188 -12.08 14.00 13.74
CA SER A 188 -12.46 14.73 14.95
C SER A 188 -12.57 16.23 14.62
N PRO A 189 -13.61 16.95 15.09
CA PRO A 189 -13.78 18.38 14.80
C PRO A 189 -12.56 19.21 15.23
N GLU A 190 -11.88 18.81 16.31
CA GLU A 190 -10.64 19.43 16.80
C GLU A 190 -9.47 19.23 15.83
N PHE A 191 -9.38 18.05 15.20
CA PHE A 191 -8.38 17.79 14.18
C PHE A 191 -8.67 18.56 12.89
N GLU A 192 -9.93 18.70 12.51
CA GLU A 192 -10.31 19.51 11.35
C GLU A 192 -9.94 20.98 11.55
N GLN A 193 -10.20 21.50 12.75
CA GLN A 193 -9.77 22.85 13.13
C GLN A 193 -8.25 23.00 13.04
N ALA A 194 -7.49 22.06 13.64
CA ALA A 194 -6.03 22.06 13.56
C ALA A 194 -5.53 21.95 12.11
N TRP A 195 -6.21 21.18 11.27
CA TRP A 195 -5.86 21.01 9.86
C TRP A 195 -6.08 22.30 9.04
N GLN A 196 -7.16 23.04 9.31
CA GLN A 196 -7.43 24.32 8.65
C GLN A 196 -6.43 25.41 9.04
N GLU A 197 -5.99 25.41 10.30
CA GLU A 197 -5.00 26.37 10.79
C GLU A 197 -3.56 26.02 10.37
N TYR A 198 -3.30 24.77 9.97
CA TYR A 198 -1.98 24.31 9.58
C TYR A 198 -1.46 25.03 8.32
N PRO A 199 -0.22 25.55 8.31
CA PRO A 199 0.32 26.28 7.17
C PRO A 199 0.40 25.41 5.91
N LYS A 200 0.06 26.00 4.75
CA LYS A 200 0.16 25.32 3.45
C LYS A 200 1.63 25.05 3.10
N ARG A 201 1.91 23.87 2.56
CA ARG A 201 3.23 23.41 2.14
C ARG A 201 3.24 23.09 0.65
N ALA A 202 4.37 23.30 -0.03
CA ALA A 202 4.64 22.71 -1.35
C ALA A 202 5.16 21.26 -1.23
N GLY A 203 4.53 20.34 -1.98
CA GLY A 203 4.83 18.90 -1.93
C GLY A 203 3.79 18.12 -1.11
N GLY A 204 3.93 16.79 -1.07
CA GLY A 204 2.94 15.93 -0.42
C GLY A 204 2.72 16.29 1.05
N ASN A 205 1.48 16.28 1.54
CA ASN A 205 1.10 16.40 2.95
C ASN A 205 -0.20 15.61 3.18
N SER A 206 -0.07 14.35 3.61
CA SER A 206 -1.21 13.44 3.72
C SER A 206 -2.04 13.67 4.99
N LYS A 207 -3.31 14.09 4.82
CA LYS A 207 -4.28 14.32 5.93
C LYS A 207 -4.52 13.04 6.75
N SER A 208 -4.62 11.89 6.11
CA SER A 208 -4.84 10.60 6.78
C SER A 208 -3.64 10.16 7.62
N ALA A 209 -2.41 10.39 7.13
CA ALA A 209 -1.19 10.13 7.89
C ALA A 209 -1.07 11.06 9.12
N ALA A 210 -1.41 12.34 8.95
CA ALA A 210 -1.47 13.30 10.05
C ALA A 210 -2.51 12.90 11.11
N PHE A 211 -3.69 12.45 10.68
CA PHE A 211 -4.73 12.00 11.61
C PHE A 211 -4.32 10.74 12.37
N LYS A 212 -3.61 9.80 11.73
CA LYS A 212 -3.05 8.62 12.41
C LYS A 212 -2.09 9.02 13.54
N ALA A 213 -1.23 10.01 13.27
CA ALA A 213 -0.28 10.54 14.25
C ALA A 213 -1.01 11.30 15.38
N TRP A 214 -1.98 12.15 15.05
CA TRP A 214 -2.86 12.83 16.00
C TRP A 214 -3.55 11.84 16.96
N LYS A 215 -4.19 10.79 16.44
CA LYS A 215 -4.84 9.76 17.28
C LYS A 215 -3.86 9.04 18.20
N ALA A 216 -2.59 8.93 17.82
CA ALA A 216 -1.58 8.34 18.70
C ALA A 216 -1.30 9.26 19.90
N ARG A 217 -1.24 10.58 19.69
CA ARG A 217 -1.07 11.56 20.78
C ARG A 217 -2.25 11.60 21.74
N ILE A 218 -3.49 11.50 21.23
CA ILE A 218 -4.68 11.37 22.07
C ILE A 218 -4.60 10.12 22.95
N ARG A 219 -4.14 8.98 22.41
CA ARG A 219 -3.92 7.74 23.17
C ARG A 219 -2.81 7.85 24.22
N GLU A 220 -1.82 8.70 23.98
CA GLU A 220 -0.76 9.03 24.95
C GLU A 220 -1.22 10.04 26.02
N GLY A 221 -2.47 10.50 25.98
CA GLY A 221 -3.03 11.46 26.95
C GLY A 221 -2.79 12.93 26.63
N VAL A 222 -2.28 13.26 25.44
CA VAL A 222 -2.14 14.65 24.99
C VAL A 222 -3.53 15.20 24.63
N THR A 223 -3.88 16.37 25.13
CA THR A 223 -5.17 16.99 24.83
C THR A 223 -5.20 17.55 23.39
N PRO A 224 -6.36 17.47 22.69
CA PRO A 224 -6.55 18.11 21.38
C PRO A 224 -6.16 19.59 21.37
N GLU A 225 -6.49 20.30 22.46
CA GLU A 225 -6.21 21.73 22.63
C GLU A 225 -4.70 22.04 22.64
N THR A 226 -3.89 21.22 23.31
CA THR A 226 -2.43 21.37 23.33
C THR A 226 -1.85 21.29 21.92
N MET A 227 -2.30 20.31 21.15
CA MET A 227 -1.87 20.13 19.76
C MET A 227 -2.32 21.29 18.87
N LEU A 228 -3.57 21.76 19.01
CA LEU A 228 -4.09 22.92 18.28
C LEU A 228 -3.31 24.20 18.61
N ASN A 229 -3.00 24.44 19.88
CA ASN A 229 -2.17 25.57 20.30
C ASN A 229 -0.75 25.48 19.70
N GLY A 230 -0.18 24.27 19.61
CA GLY A 230 1.07 24.02 18.90
C GLY A 230 0.99 24.40 17.43
N VAL A 231 -0.09 24.02 16.72
CA VAL A 231 -0.32 24.41 15.32
C VAL A 231 -0.39 25.94 15.18
N LYS A 232 -1.11 26.64 16.06
CA LYS A 232 -1.21 28.11 16.04
C LYS A 232 0.16 28.78 16.14
N ARG A 233 1.00 28.33 17.09
CA ARG A 233 2.36 28.84 17.26
C ARG A 233 3.20 28.58 16.02
N TYR A 234 3.14 27.35 15.49
CA TYR A 234 3.87 26.98 14.28
C TYR A 234 3.43 27.79 13.05
N ALA A 235 2.13 27.95 12.85
CA ALA A 235 1.57 28.74 11.75
C ALA A 235 2.02 30.20 11.82
N ALA A 236 2.04 30.79 13.02
CA ALA A 236 2.56 32.15 13.21
C ALA A 236 4.06 32.24 12.85
N TRP A 237 4.87 31.28 13.29
CA TRP A 237 6.30 31.23 12.97
C TRP A 237 6.57 31.07 11.46
N VAL A 238 5.81 30.20 10.76
CA VAL A 238 5.94 30.01 9.32
C VAL A 238 5.53 31.26 8.52
N ARG A 239 4.51 31.98 8.98
CA ARG A 239 4.08 33.25 8.37
C ARG A 239 5.15 34.32 8.50
N VAL A 240 5.73 34.50 9.68
CA VAL A 240 6.79 35.49 9.95
C VAL A 240 8.09 35.13 9.23
N SER A 241 8.44 33.85 9.18
CA SER A 241 9.66 33.37 8.50
C SER A 241 9.57 33.43 6.97
N GLY A 242 8.40 33.78 6.40
CA GLY A 242 8.18 33.80 4.95
C GLY A 242 8.18 32.43 4.29
N ASN A 243 8.13 31.34 5.06
CA ASN A 243 8.23 29.98 4.56
C ASN A 243 6.87 29.38 4.15
N THR A 244 5.80 30.17 4.16
CA THR A 244 4.45 29.70 3.79
C THR A 244 4.44 29.24 2.33
N GLY A 245 3.89 28.05 2.06
CA GLY A 245 3.83 27.49 0.71
C GLY A 245 5.17 26.94 0.21
N THR A 246 6.22 26.91 1.03
CA THR A 246 7.51 26.31 0.66
C THR A 246 7.55 24.83 1.05
N GLN A 247 8.55 24.10 0.53
CA GLN A 247 8.84 22.72 0.92
C GLN A 247 9.34 22.58 2.37
N PHE A 248 9.79 23.70 2.98
CA PHE A 248 10.36 23.76 4.33
C PHE A 248 9.30 23.77 5.44
N VAL A 249 8.02 23.97 5.09
CA VAL A 249 6.93 23.72 6.04
C VAL A 249 6.91 22.24 6.39
N LYS A 250 6.93 21.93 7.68
CA LYS A 250 6.93 20.56 8.21
C LYS A 250 5.67 19.83 7.73
N GLN A 251 5.84 18.55 7.45
CA GLN A 251 4.71 17.64 7.24
C GLN A 251 3.84 17.56 8.49
N ALA A 252 2.51 17.58 8.34
CA ALA A 252 1.62 17.48 9.47
C ALA A 252 1.74 16.12 10.19
N SER A 253 2.05 15.05 9.46
CA SER A 253 2.33 13.73 10.04
C SER A 253 3.57 13.72 10.93
N THR A 254 4.64 14.42 10.53
CA THR A 254 5.84 14.61 11.34
C THR A 254 5.54 15.52 12.53
N PHE A 255 4.77 16.59 12.30
CA PHE A 255 4.42 17.54 13.34
C PHE A 255 3.66 16.90 14.53
N PHE A 256 2.69 16.03 14.24
CA PHE A 256 1.98 15.23 15.25
C PHE A 256 2.66 13.89 15.59
N GLY A 257 3.89 13.69 15.10
CA GLY A 257 4.64 12.45 15.24
C GLY A 257 5.18 12.19 16.66
N PRO A 258 5.97 11.12 16.84
CA PRO A 258 6.60 10.73 18.10
C PRO A 258 7.39 11.84 18.80
N ASP A 259 8.02 12.71 18.01
CA ASP A 259 8.88 13.80 18.49
C ASP A 259 8.10 15.00 19.05
N ARG A 260 6.76 15.00 18.92
CA ARG A 260 5.86 16.02 19.50
C ARG A 260 6.28 17.46 19.17
N HIS A 261 6.51 17.78 17.90
CA HIS A 261 6.86 19.14 17.48
C HIS A 261 5.81 20.21 17.84
N PHE A 262 4.58 19.82 18.18
CA PHE A 262 3.57 20.73 18.72
C PHE A 262 3.87 21.22 20.14
N ASP A 263 4.79 20.57 20.88
CA ASP A 263 5.26 21.01 22.20
C ASP A 263 6.35 22.09 22.10
N GLU A 264 7.00 22.23 20.94
CA GLU A 264 8.00 23.26 20.73
C GLU A 264 7.40 24.67 20.89
N SER A 265 8.19 25.59 21.45
CA SER A 265 7.74 26.94 21.75
C SER A 265 7.51 27.76 20.47
N TRP A 266 8.16 27.39 19.36
CA TRP A 266 8.15 28.12 18.08
C TRP A 266 8.31 29.63 18.28
N GLN A 267 9.14 30.01 19.26
CA GLN A 267 9.35 31.41 19.63
C GLN A 267 9.88 32.19 18.45
N GLN A 268 9.31 33.38 18.27
CA GLN A 268 9.77 34.37 17.31
C GLN A 268 11.15 34.82 17.76
N SER A 269 12.22 34.40 17.09
CA SER A 269 13.46 35.14 17.17
C SER A 269 13.16 36.52 16.62
N ALA A 270 13.13 37.54 17.47
CA ALA A 270 13.21 38.93 17.02
C ALA A 270 14.45 38.99 16.11
N ALA A 271 14.22 39.21 14.82
CA ALA A 271 15.30 39.15 13.84
C ALA A 271 16.42 40.12 14.24
N PRO A 272 17.63 39.84 13.74
CA PRO A 272 18.14 40.79 12.77
C PRO A 272 18.30 40.09 11.43
N GLY A 273 18.07 40.84 10.36
CA GLY A 273 18.42 40.41 9.02
C GLY A 273 19.85 39.86 8.99
N GLY A 274 19.99 38.61 8.57
CA GLY A 274 21.27 37.96 8.35
C GLY A 274 21.29 37.44 6.93
N GLY A 275 21.46 38.36 5.97
CA GLY A 275 21.93 37.98 4.65
C GLY A 275 23.17 37.08 4.80
N ARG A 276 23.31 36.15 3.85
CA ARG A 276 24.51 35.36 3.56
C ARG A 276 25.72 35.88 4.33
N GLY A 277 26.24 35.09 5.26
CA GLY A 277 27.60 35.27 5.71
C GLY A 277 28.50 35.25 4.47
N LYS A 278 28.83 36.42 3.95
CA LYS A 278 30.08 36.62 3.25
C LYS A 278 31.12 36.31 4.32
N SER A 279 31.67 35.11 4.28
CA SER A 279 32.99 34.87 4.82
C SER A 279 33.85 36.04 4.36
N LEU A 280 34.37 36.81 5.32
CA LEU A 280 35.48 37.72 5.07
C LEU A 280 36.54 36.93 4.29
N PRO A 281 37.15 37.48 3.25
CA PRO A 281 38.23 36.78 2.56
C PRO A 281 39.29 36.49 3.63
N ILE A 282 39.64 35.21 3.79
CA ILE A 282 40.75 34.79 4.63
C ILE A 282 42.00 35.42 4.02
N SER A 283 42.39 36.59 4.54
CA SER A 283 43.66 37.24 4.24
C SER A 283 44.73 36.49 5.02
N GLY A 284 45.34 35.52 4.37
CA GLY A 284 46.43 34.73 4.95
C GLY A 284 46.98 33.62 4.07
N PHE A 285 46.59 33.53 2.80
CA PHE A 285 47.04 32.49 1.86
C PHE A 285 47.86 33.03 0.69
N SER A 286 48.35 34.27 0.78
CA SER A 286 49.09 34.94 -0.30
C SER A 286 50.62 34.86 -0.17
N GLU A 287 51.16 34.06 0.75
CA GLU A 287 52.61 34.02 1.02
C GLU A 287 53.16 32.61 1.25
N GLN A 288 52.56 31.61 0.59
CA GLN A 288 53.21 30.32 0.39
C GLN A 288 53.53 30.13 -1.08
N ASP A 289 54.83 30.26 -1.37
CA ASP A 289 55.46 29.92 -2.63
C ASP A 289 55.31 28.41 -2.87
N TYR A 290 54.18 28.01 -3.45
CA TYR A 290 53.97 26.67 -3.97
C TYR A 290 54.73 26.58 -5.29
N GLY A 291 56.01 26.23 -5.18
CA GLY A 291 56.99 26.22 -6.24
C GLY A 291 56.47 25.77 -7.60
N SER A 292 56.91 26.49 -8.63
CA SER A 292 56.55 26.29 -10.03
C SER A 292 56.76 24.84 -10.49
N THR A 293 55.68 24.12 -10.79
CA THR A 293 55.74 22.93 -11.62
C THR A 293 55.83 23.36 -13.09
N ASN A 294 57.05 23.37 -13.63
CA ASN A 294 57.29 23.43 -15.07
C ASN A 294 56.73 22.17 -15.73
N PHE A 295 55.65 22.33 -16.50
CA PHE A 295 55.27 21.36 -17.53
C PHE A 295 55.93 21.78 -18.84
N ASN A 296 56.96 21.03 -19.25
CA ASN A 296 57.43 21.04 -20.64
C ASN A 296 56.55 20.09 -21.45
N TRP A 297 56.20 20.57 -22.64
CA TRP A 297 55.31 19.97 -23.65
C TRP A 297 55.87 18.68 -24.25
#